data_AF-A0A849S9I6-F1
#
_entry.id   AF-A0A849S9I6-F1
#
_cell.length_a   1.000
_cell.length_b   1.000
_cell.length_c   1.000
_cell.angle_alpha   90.00
_cell.angle_beta   90.00
_cell.angle_gamma   90.00
#
_symmetry.space_group_name_H-M   'P 1'
#
loop_
_entity.id
_entity.type
_entity.pdbx_description
1 polymer ?
#
loop_
_entity_poly.entity_id
_entity_poly.type
_entity_poly.pdbx_seq_one_letter_code
_entity_poly.pdbx_strand_id
1 'polypeptide(L)'
;MNTKQGGIMLNKMGRYLYLYLAFGLLLALFQSAPVTAGDLAISGLDIVALSGDKLQIQLQLNAAAPTPKVFKTDNPARIALDFSAVKNGLAKKMFPINQGAITSIYVAEAANRVRVVVNLLESTPYETQVQGNKV
;
A
#
# COMPACT_ATOMS: atom_id res chain seq x y z
N MET A 1 -9.64 24.53 68.38
CA MET A 1 -10.02 25.15 67.09
C MET A 1 -8.88 24.93 66.10
N ASN A 2 -9.20 24.65 64.82
CA ASN A 2 -8.32 24.74 63.64
C ASN A 2 -7.44 26.02 63.66
N THR A 3 -6.25 26.17 63.04
CA THR A 3 -5.44 25.40 62.04
C THR A 3 -3.98 25.96 62.07
N LYS A 4 -2.96 25.65 61.23
CA LYS A 4 -2.85 24.97 59.92
C LYS A 4 -1.43 24.37 59.66
N GLN A 5 -1.37 23.43 58.71
CA GLN A 5 -0.29 22.98 57.81
C GLN A 5 1.14 23.56 57.94
N GLY A 6 2.13 22.65 58.10
CA GLY A 6 3.55 22.96 57.98
C GLY A 6 4.02 23.15 56.53
N GLY A 7 4.91 24.12 56.30
CA GLY A 7 5.49 24.43 54.99
C GLY A 7 6.73 23.60 54.69
N ILE A 8 6.72 22.84 53.59
CA ILE A 8 7.86 22.05 53.11
C ILE A 8 8.94 23.01 52.57
N MET A 9 10.02 23.23 53.34
CA MET A 9 11.15 24.06 52.90
C MET A 9 12.05 23.30 51.93
N LEU A 10 11.65 23.26 50.65
CA LEU A 10 12.50 22.72 49.59
C LEU A 10 13.63 23.71 49.26
N ASN A 11 14.87 23.31 49.53
CA ASN A 11 16.06 24.14 49.26
C ASN A 11 16.10 24.58 47.78
N LYS A 12 16.42 25.86 47.51
CA LYS A 12 16.40 26.46 46.16
C LYS A 12 17.15 25.59 45.14
N MET A 13 18.32 25.06 45.52
CA MET A 13 19.14 24.16 44.70
C MET A 13 18.38 22.88 44.29
N GLY A 14 17.70 22.23 45.24
CA GLY A 14 16.88 21.05 45.00
C GLY A 14 15.66 21.35 44.11
N ARG A 15 15.07 22.55 44.23
CA ARG A 15 13.95 22.97 43.38
C ARG A 15 14.34 23.05 41.90
N TYR A 16 15.57 23.51 41.59
CA TYR A 16 16.09 23.45 40.21
C TYR A 16 16.34 22.02 39.75
N LEU A 17 16.88 21.15 40.61
CA LEU A 17 17.09 19.72 40.28
C LEU A 17 15.76 19.01 39.95
N TYR A 18 14.70 19.21 40.74
CA TYR A 18 13.37 18.69 40.44
C TYR A 18 12.77 19.29 39.16
N LEU A 19 13.03 20.56 38.84
CA LEU A 19 12.62 21.17 37.58
C LEU A 19 13.35 20.55 36.38
N TYR A 20 14.66 20.30 36.45
CA TYR A 20 15.40 19.61 35.39
C TYR A 20 14.96 18.15 35.22
N LEU A 21 14.69 17.42 36.31
CA LEU A 21 14.13 16.08 36.25
C LEU A 21 12.72 16.05 35.65
N ALA A 22 11.85 16.98 36.04
CA ALA A 22 10.50 17.11 35.46
C ALA A 22 10.54 17.51 33.98
N PHE A 23 11.46 18.38 33.58
CA PHE A 23 11.66 18.79 32.19
C PHE A 23 12.22 17.65 31.32
N GLY A 24 13.18 16.88 31.84
CA GLY A 24 13.68 15.67 31.18
C GLY A 24 12.61 14.59 31.02
N LEU A 25 11.77 14.39 32.04
CA LEU A 25 10.63 13.48 31.98
C LEU A 25 9.57 13.95 30.95
N LEU A 26 9.33 15.25 30.86
CA LEU A 26 8.41 15.85 29.88
C LEU A 26 8.92 15.69 28.43
N LEU A 27 10.23 15.83 28.21
CA LEU A 27 10.89 15.60 26.92
C LEU A 27 10.86 14.12 26.48
N ALA A 28 10.85 13.18 27.42
CA ALA A 28 10.72 11.76 27.11
C ALA A 28 9.30 11.37 26.63
N LEU A 29 8.27 12.10 27.07
CA LEU A 29 6.86 11.82 26.73
C LEU A 29 6.45 12.27 25.31
N PHE A 30 7.30 13.02 24.60
CA PHE A 30 7.00 13.57 23.25
C PHE A 30 7.60 12.76 22.09
N GLN A 31 8.18 11.59 22.34
CA GLN A 31 8.99 10.83 21.37
C GLN A 31 8.16 9.97 20.38
N SER A 32 6.85 9.80 20.58
CA SER A 32 6.01 8.91 19.75
C SER A 32 5.38 9.63 18.56
N ALA A 33 6.13 9.79 17.47
CA ALA A 33 5.53 10.13 16.17
C ALA A 33 4.81 8.90 15.59
N PRO A 34 3.53 8.99 15.18
CA PRO A 34 2.86 7.88 14.51
C PRO A 34 3.47 7.66 13.12
N VAL A 35 4.05 6.48 12.90
CA VAL A 35 4.42 6.03 11.55
C VAL A 35 3.14 5.56 10.85
N THR A 36 2.57 6.45 10.04
CA THR A 36 1.52 6.06 9.08
C THR A 36 2.17 5.19 8.00
N ALA A 37 1.88 3.90 8.00
CA ALA A 37 2.13 3.06 6.83
C ALA A 37 1.25 3.59 5.69
N GLY A 38 1.87 3.96 4.56
CA GLY A 38 1.13 4.42 3.39
C GLY A 38 0.29 3.29 2.78
N ASP A 39 -0.83 3.65 2.14
CA ASP A 39 -1.70 2.69 1.46
C ASP A 39 -0.89 1.82 0.48
N LEU A 40 -1.15 0.50 0.52
CA LEU A 40 -0.60 -0.43 -0.46
C LEU A 40 -1.17 -0.09 -1.84
N ALA A 41 -0.31 0.09 -2.83
CA ALA A 41 -0.71 0.59 -4.14
C ALA A 41 0.05 -0.10 -5.28
N ILE A 42 -0.63 -0.28 -6.42
CA ILE A 42 0.02 -0.59 -7.69
C ILE A 42 0.78 0.66 -8.14
N SER A 43 2.11 0.60 -8.17
CA SER A 43 3.02 1.69 -8.50
C SER A 43 3.60 1.60 -9.92
N GLY A 44 3.53 0.44 -10.57
CA GLY A 44 4.00 0.25 -11.95
C GLY A 44 3.22 -0.82 -12.70
N LEU A 45 3.24 -0.72 -14.03
CA LEU A 45 2.69 -1.69 -14.98
C LEU A 45 3.64 -1.75 -16.17
N ASP A 46 4.29 -2.90 -16.35
CA ASP A 46 5.20 -3.17 -17.46
C ASP A 46 4.65 -4.32 -18.31
N ILE A 47 5.02 -4.34 -19.59
CA ILE A 47 4.70 -5.44 -20.51
C ILE A 47 5.97 -5.83 -21.24
N VAL A 48 6.25 -7.14 -21.26
CA VAL A 48 7.43 -7.73 -21.88
C VAL A 48 6.98 -8.82 -22.87
N ALA A 49 7.41 -8.71 -24.12
CA ALA A 49 7.27 -9.79 -25.08
C ALA A 49 8.30 -10.89 -24.79
N LEU A 50 7.83 -12.13 -24.70
CA LEU A 50 8.64 -13.33 -24.47
C LEU A 50 8.68 -14.20 -25.74
N SER A 51 9.59 -15.16 -25.76
CA SER A 51 9.70 -16.16 -26.82
C SER A 51 8.40 -16.96 -27.00
N GLY A 52 8.05 -17.26 -28.26
CA GLY A 52 6.87 -18.09 -28.60
C GLY A 52 5.54 -17.36 -28.39
N ASP A 53 5.46 -16.10 -28.84
CA ASP A 53 4.25 -15.25 -28.86
C ASP A 53 3.57 -15.02 -27.50
N LYS A 54 4.31 -15.25 -26.41
CA LYS A 54 3.85 -14.99 -25.05
C LYS A 54 4.09 -13.52 -24.68
N LEU A 55 3.13 -12.95 -23.96
CA LEU A 55 3.28 -11.64 -23.32
C LEU A 55 3.25 -11.82 -21.80
N GLN A 56 4.22 -11.21 -21.12
CA GLN A 56 4.23 -11.08 -19.67
C GLN A 56 3.75 -9.68 -19.30
N ILE A 57 2.70 -9.60 -18.50
CA ILE A 57 2.29 -8.39 -17.80
C ILE A 57 2.97 -8.46 -16.42
N GLN A 58 3.57 -7.36 -15.96
CA GLN A 58 4.12 -7.25 -14.62
C GLN A 58 3.47 -6.07 -13.92
N LEU A 59 2.75 -6.34 -12.82
CA LEU A 59 2.22 -5.33 -11.91
C LEU A 59 3.20 -5.15 -10.76
N GLN A 60 3.68 -3.93 -10.58
CA GLN A 60 4.59 -3.57 -9.49
C GLN A 60 3.79 -2.90 -8.37
N LEU A 61 3.96 -3.35 -7.13
CA LEU A 61 3.39 -2.72 -5.94
C LEU A 61 4.47 -2.03 -5.09
N ASN A 62 4.06 -1.07 -4.27
CA ASN A 62 4.95 -0.32 -3.36
C ASN A 62 5.39 -1.12 -2.12
N ALA A 63 4.73 -2.23 -1.78
CA ALA A 63 5.15 -3.22 -0.78
C ALA A 63 4.80 -4.64 -1.25
N ALA A 64 5.03 -5.65 -0.40
CA ALA A 64 4.76 -7.05 -0.71
C ALA A 64 3.34 -7.26 -1.27
N ALA A 65 3.23 -8.00 -2.37
CA ALA A 65 2.00 -8.10 -3.13
C ALA A 65 1.09 -9.21 -2.57
N PRO A 66 -0.21 -8.95 -2.35
CA PRO A 66 -1.15 -9.98 -1.97
C PRO A 66 -1.54 -10.82 -3.19
N THR A 67 -1.81 -12.10 -2.97
CA THR A 67 -2.33 -12.98 -4.03
C THR A 67 -3.65 -12.45 -4.58
N PRO A 68 -3.74 -12.10 -5.87
CA PRO A 68 -4.99 -11.63 -6.46
C PRO A 68 -6.01 -12.75 -6.55
N LYS A 69 -7.29 -12.41 -6.47
CA LYS A 69 -8.35 -13.32 -6.93
C LYS A 69 -8.52 -13.14 -8.43
N VAL A 70 -8.18 -14.19 -9.20
CA VAL A 70 -8.24 -14.14 -10.67
C VAL A 70 -9.57 -14.70 -11.18
N PHE A 71 -10.13 -14.06 -12.21
CA PHE A 71 -11.33 -14.46 -12.92
C PHE A 71 -11.10 -14.40 -14.42
N LYS A 72 -11.82 -15.22 -15.19
CA LYS A 72 -11.85 -15.19 -16.65
C LYS A 72 -13.28 -15.06 -17.15
N THR A 73 -13.48 -14.34 -18.25
CA THR A 73 -14.70 -14.36 -19.06
C THR A 73 -14.34 -14.56 -20.52
N ASP A 74 -15.18 -15.24 -21.29
CA ASP A 74 -14.94 -15.49 -22.72
C ASP A 74 -15.74 -14.57 -23.64
N ASN A 75 -16.91 -14.07 -23.20
CA ASN A 75 -17.78 -13.19 -23.97
C ASN A 75 -18.10 -11.90 -23.18
N PRO A 76 -17.33 -10.81 -23.34
CA PRO A 76 -16.07 -10.71 -24.09
C PRO A 76 -14.88 -11.36 -23.36
N ALA A 77 -13.82 -11.65 -24.10
CA ALA A 77 -12.60 -12.27 -23.59
C ALA A 77 -11.84 -11.33 -22.63
N ARG A 78 -11.75 -11.70 -21.36
CA ARG A 78 -11.08 -10.91 -20.30
C ARG A 78 -10.46 -11.80 -19.24
N ILE A 79 -9.35 -11.33 -18.67
CA ILE A 79 -8.79 -11.82 -17.40
C ILE A 79 -8.88 -10.66 -16.40
N ALA A 80 -9.41 -10.90 -15.20
CA ALA A 80 -9.53 -9.88 -14.16
C ALA A 80 -8.82 -10.33 -12.87
N LEU A 81 -7.91 -9.50 -12.36
CA LEU A 81 -7.17 -9.71 -11.13
C LEU A 81 -7.68 -8.74 -10.06
N ASP A 82 -8.30 -9.28 -9.01
CA ASP A 82 -8.82 -8.52 -7.86
C ASP A 82 -7.81 -8.48 -6.70
N PHE A 83 -7.40 -7.28 -6.32
CA PHE A 83 -6.50 -6.98 -5.20
C PHE A 83 -7.25 -6.28 -4.08
N SER A 84 -7.44 -6.97 -2.95
CA SER A 84 -8.06 -6.40 -1.73
C SER A 84 -7.09 -5.52 -0.96
N ALA A 85 -7.58 -4.40 -0.40
CA ALA A 85 -6.78 -3.41 0.31
C ALA A 85 -5.60 -2.83 -0.50
N VAL A 86 -5.76 -2.75 -1.82
CA VAL A 86 -4.80 -2.12 -2.74
C VAL A 86 -5.45 -0.92 -3.42
N LYS A 87 -4.65 0.12 -3.65
CA LYS A 87 -4.97 1.37 -4.36
C LYS A 87 -4.36 1.41 -5.76
N ASN A 88 -4.93 2.21 -6.65
CA ASN A 88 -4.31 2.50 -7.94
C ASN A 88 -3.35 3.69 -7.81
N GLY A 89 -2.05 3.41 -7.64
CA GLY A 89 -0.99 4.42 -7.65
C GLY A 89 -0.52 4.82 -9.06
N LEU A 90 -1.07 4.23 -10.12
CA LEU A 90 -0.73 4.57 -11.50
C LEU A 90 -1.39 5.90 -11.92
N ALA A 91 -0.66 6.71 -12.68
CA ALA A 91 -1.14 7.99 -13.20
C ALA A 91 -2.36 7.90 -14.15
N LYS A 92 -2.70 6.69 -14.64
CA LYS A 92 -3.80 6.42 -15.56
C LYS A 92 -4.53 5.13 -15.17
N LYS A 93 -5.81 5.04 -15.57
CA LYS A 93 -6.64 3.84 -15.37
C LYS A 93 -6.74 2.94 -16.60
N MET A 94 -6.24 3.38 -17.76
CA MET A 94 -6.38 2.66 -19.02
C MET A 94 -5.08 2.69 -19.82
N PHE A 95 -4.67 1.53 -20.30
CA PHE A 95 -3.45 1.30 -21.05
C PHE A 95 -3.82 0.54 -22.34
N PRO A 96 -3.86 1.20 -23.51
CA PRO A 96 -4.03 0.52 -24.79
C PRO A 96 -2.74 -0.23 -25.13
N ILE A 97 -2.83 -1.54 -25.36
CA ILE A 97 -1.67 -2.41 -25.58
C ILE A 97 -1.60 -2.84 -27.04
N ASN A 98 -2.71 -3.36 -27.58
CA ASN A 98 -2.86 -3.81 -28.97
C ASN A 98 -1.69 -4.68 -29.46
N GLN A 99 -1.26 -5.63 -28.64
CA GLN A 99 -0.13 -6.52 -28.91
C GLN A 99 -0.49 -7.95 -28.52
N GLY A 100 -0.14 -8.92 -29.37
CA GLY A 100 -0.51 -10.33 -29.19
C GLY A 100 -2.02 -10.48 -28.95
N ALA A 101 -2.38 -11.24 -27.92
CA ALA A 101 -3.78 -11.40 -27.52
C ALA A 101 -4.36 -10.21 -26.71
N ILE A 102 -3.57 -9.21 -26.30
CA ILE A 102 -4.00 -8.15 -25.37
C ILE A 102 -4.41 -6.89 -26.14
N THR A 103 -5.66 -6.46 -25.98
CA THR A 103 -6.15 -5.18 -26.54
C THR A 103 -5.85 -4.02 -25.59
N SER A 104 -6.20 -4.14 -24.31
CA SER A 104 -6.02 -3.09 -23.31
C SER A 104 -5.99 -3.63 -21.89
N ILE A 105 -5.38 -2.89 -20.98
CA ILE A 105 -5.47 -3.11 -19.52
C ILE A 105 -6.22 -1.94 -18.89
N TYR A 106 -7.20 -2.24 -18.04
CA TYR A 106 -8.00 -1.27 -17.29
C TYR A 106 -7.89 -1.51 -15.78
N VAL A 107 -7.52 -0.48 -15.02
CA VAL A 107 -7.32 -0.53 -13.57
C VAL A 107 -8.48 0.20 -12.89
N ALA A 108 -9.45 -0.57 -12.42
CA ALA A 108 -10.65 -0.09 -11.76
C ALA A 108 -10.49 -0.14 -10.23
N GLU A 109 -10.39 1.02 -9.58
CA GLU A 109 -10.46 1.11 -8.11
C GLU A 109 -11.91 1.35 -7.64
N ALA A 110 -12.34 0.60 -6.63
CA ALA A 110 -13.60 0.83 -5.91
C ALA A 110 -13.43 0.56 -4.41
N ALA A 111 -13.62 1.60 -3.59
CA ALA A 111 -13.51 1.58 -2.13
C ALA A 111 -12.21 0.96 -1.58
N ASN A 112 -12.21 -0.35 -1.32
CA ASN A 112 -11.12 -1.12 -0.73
C ASN A 112 -10.61 -2.25 -1.64
N ARG A 113 -10.79 -2.12 -2.96
CA ARG A 113 -10.31 -3.11 -3.95
C ARG A 113 -9.93 -2.44 -5.26
N VAL A 114 -8.83 -2.90 -5.85
CA VAL A 114 -8.48 -2.66 -7.26
C VAL A 114 -8.74 -3.92 -8.07
N ARG A 115 -9.40 -3.76 -9.22
CA ARG A 115 -9.54 -4.78 -10.26
C ARG A 115 -8.72 -4.37 -11.47
N VAL A 116 -7.69 -5.15 -11.80
CA VAL A 116 -6.97 -5.02 -13.07
C VAL A 116 -7.64 -5.94 -14.08
N VAL A 117 -8.23 -5.38 -15.13
CA VAL A 117 -8.87 -6.11 -16.23
C VAL A 117 -7.97 -6.07 -17.45
N VAL A 118 -7.45 -7.23 -17.85
CA VAL A 118 -6.80 -7.45 -19.13
C VAL A 118 -7.91 -7.81 -20.14
N ASN A 119 -8.21 -6.90 -21.06
CA ASN A 119 -9.11 -7.18 -22.18
C ASN A 119 -8.30 -7.88 -23.28
N LEU A 120 -8.86 -8.97 -23.81
CA LEU A 120 -8.22 -9.80 -24.82
C LEU A 120 -8.95 -9.69 -26.17
N LEU A 121 -8.28 -10.06 -27.25
CA LEU A 121 -8.88 -10.26 -28.56
C LEU A 121 -9.70 -11.56 -28.57
N GLU A 122 -9.15 -12.62 -27.97
CA GLU A 122 -9.76 -13.94 -27.87
C GLU A 122 -9.37 -14.65 -26.56
N SER A 123 -9.94 -15.83 -26.33
CA SER A 123 -9.75 -16.59 -25.09
C SER A 123 -8.39 -17.29 -25.05
N THR A 124 -7.41 -16.67 -24.37
CA THR A 124 -6.02 -17.17 -24.32
C THR A 124 -5.71 -17.91 -22.98
N PRO A 125 -4.86 -18.94 -22.98
CA PRO A 125 -4.28 -19.49 -21.75
C PRO A 125 -3.43 -18.45 -21.01
N TYR A 126 -3.41 -18.51 -19.68
CA TYR A 126 -2.60 -17.61 -18.85
C TYR A 126 -2.11 -18.32 -17.58
N GLU A 127 -1.09 -17.74 -16.98
CA GLU A 127 -0.59 -18.09 -15.64
C GLU A 127 -0.51 -16.80 -14.82
N THR A 128 -0.49 -16.90 -13.49
CA THR A 128 -0.31 -15.75 -12.59
C THR A 128 0.53 -16.21 -11.42
N GLN A 129 1.60 -15.47 -11.11
CA GLN A 129 2.51 -15.77 -10.01
C GLN A 129 2.74 -14.50 -9.18
N VAL A 130 3.05 -14.66 -7.90
CA VAL A 130 3.40 -13.52 -7.03
C VAL A 130 4.85 -13.69 -6.59
N GLN A 131 5.68 -12.67 -6.83
CA GLN A 131 7.10 -12.67 -6.50
C GLN A 131 7.45 -11.38 -5.75
N GLY A 132 7.49 -11.45 -4.43
CA GLY A 132 7.79 -10.31 -3.56
C GLY A 132 6.72 -9.21 -3.66
N ASN A 133 7.05 -8.10 -4.32
CA ASN A 133 6.14 -6.97 -4.58
C ASN A 133 5.65 -6.91 -6.05
N LYS A 134 5.80 -8.01 -6.80
CA LYS A 134 5.38 -8.14 -8.20
C LYS A 134 4.34 -9.24 -8.39
N VAL A 135 3.47 -9.06 -9.39
CA VAL A 135 2.41 -9.98 -9.83
C VAL A 135 2.33 -10.01 -11.36
#